data_AF-A0A1R3JBK0-F1
#
_entry.id   AF-A0A1R3JBK0-F1
#
_cell.length_a   1.000
_cell.length_b   1.000
_cell.length_c   1.000
_cell.angle_alpha   90.00
_cell.angle_beta   90.00
_cell.angle_gamma   90.00
#
_symmetry.space_group_name_H-M   'P 1'
#
loop_
_entity.id
_entity.type
_entity.pdbx_description
1 polymer ?
#
loop_
_entity_poly.entity_id
_entity_poly.type
_entity_poly.pdbx_seq_one_letter_code
_entity_poly.pdbx_strand_id
1 'polypeptide(L)'
;MALCSKTIDHDDTGRYLTINEIYTEPFPSAAASGRLRVEDNYGIVWILSYRVKSGGTRVFSGDWPKFVQSYKVEAGNTIVIGMNGTGSADYKIEVI
;
A
#
# COMPACT_ATOMS: atom_id res chain seq x y z
N MET A 1 -13.67 -4.29 -4.57
CA MET A 1 -13.50 -2.86 -4.89
C MET A 1 -12.08 -2.47 -4.53
N ALA A 2 -11.35 -1.82 -5.44
CA ALA A 2 -10.08 -1.19 -5.12
C ALA A 2 -10.34 -0.01 -4.17
N LEU A 3 -9.61 0.06 -3.06
CA LEU A 3 -9.64 1.20 -2.15
C LEU A 3 -8.61 2.25 -2.56
N CYS A 4 -7.54 1.80 -3.19
CA CYS A 4 -6.42 2.61 -3.63
C CYS A 4 -5.83 1.98 -4.90
N SER A 5 -5.51 2.81 -5.87
CA SER A 5 -4.65 2.45 -7.00
C SER A 5 -3.59 3.52 -7.17
N LYS A 6 -2.34 3.13 -7.37
CA LYS A 6 -1.27 4.09 -7.64
C LYS A 6 -0.32 3.53 -8.69
N THR A 7 -0.02 4.34 -9.70
CA THR A 7 1.12 4.14 -10.57
C THR A 7 2.39 4.53 -9.82
N ILE A 8 3.33 3.58 -9.73
CA ILE A 8 4.60 3.71 -9.02
C ILE A 8 5.49 4.72 -9.73
N ASP A 9 5.98 5.71 -8.98
CA ASP A 9 7.03 6.62 -9.42
C ASP A 9 8.42 6.11 -9.01
N HIS A 10 9.48 6.77 -9.49
CA HIS A 10 10.85 6.34 -9.17
C HIS A 10 11.14 6.39 -7.66
N ASP A 11 10.57 7.34 -6.92
CA ASP A 11 10.80 7.49 -5.48
C ASP A 11 10.13 6.36 -4.68
N ASP A 12 9.05 5.79 -5.22
CA ASP A 12 8.34 4.67 -4.62
C ASP A 12 9.09 3.33 -4.70
N THR A 13 10.02 3.19 -5.64
CA THR A 13 10.79 1.94 -5.81
C THR A 13 11.83 1.71 -4.70
N GLY A 14 11.96 2.67 -3.80
CA GLY A 14 12.92 2.63 -2.70
C GLY A 14 12.31 2.20 -1.37
N ARG A 15 12.48 3.08 -0.38
CA ARG A 15 12.15 2.78 1.03
C ARG A 15 10.67 2.98 1.37
N TYR A 16 9.97 3.77 0.57
CA TYR A 16 8.65 4.29 0.89
C TYR A 16 7.75 4.17 -0.32
N LEU A 17 6.45 4.04 -0.07
CA LEU A 17 5.40 4.25 -1.07
C LEU A 17 4.61 5.49 -0.67
N THR A 18 4.47 6.46 -1.55
CA THR A 18 3.78 7.72 -1.27
C THR A 18 2.51 7.84 -2.08
N ILE A 19 1.36 7.82 -1.41
CA ILE A 19 0.07 7.98 -2.05
C ILE A 19 -0.50 9.35 -1.73
N ASN A 20 -0.66 10.18 -2.76
CA ASN A 20 -1.15 11.55 -2.67
C ASN A 20 -2.66 11.68 -2.88
N GLU A 21 -3.38 10.57 -3.01
CA GLU A 21 -4.82 10.58 -3.21
C GLU A 21 -5.57 10.93 -1.92
N ILE A 22 -6.58 11.78 -2.07
CA ILE A 22 -7.53 12.09 -1.01
C ILE A 22 -8.67 11.08 -1.09
N TYR A 23 -8.66 10.12 -0.17
CA TYR A 23 -9.74 9.14 -0.06
C TYR A 23 -10.97 9.75 0.62
N THR A 24 -12.14 9.42 0.10
CA THR A 24 -13.45 9.74 0.71
C THR A 24 -13.68 8.97 2.00
N GLU A 25 -13.13 7.77 2.12
CA GLU A 25 -13.15 6.95 3.34
C GLU A 25 -11.77 6.92 4.02
N PRO A 26 -11.71 6.71 5.34
CA PRO A 26 -10.45 6.67 6.07
C PRO A 26 -9.68 5.38 5.77
N PHE A 27 -9.04 5.29 4.61
CA PHE A 27 -8.11 4.22 4.27
C PHE A 27 -6.70 4.56 4.78
N PRO A 28 -5.89 3.61 5.25
CA PRO A 28 -6.36 2.42 5.95
C PRO A 28 -7.07 2.76 7.27
N SER A 29 -6.77 3.92 7.87
CA SER A 29 -7.51 4.52 8.98
C SER A 29 -7.30 6.04 9.01
N ALA A 30 -8.18 6.78 9.69
CA ALA A 30 -8.06 8.23 9.90
C ALA A 30 -6.95 8.62 10.88
N ALA A 31 -6.35 7.64 11.57
CA ALA A 31 -5.26 7.88 12.50
C ALA A 31 -4.02 8.44 11.78
N ALA A 32 -3.30 9.34 12.45
CA ALA A 32 -2.08 9.96 11.91
C ALA A 32 -0.99 8.94 11.54
N SER A 33 -1.01 7.74 12.13
CA SER A 33 -0.13 6.63 11.75
C SER A 33 -0.69 5.30 12.23
N GLY A 34 -0.24 4.21 11.62
CA GLY A 34 -0.59 2.86 12.06
C GLY A 34 0.13 1.79 11.28
N ARG A 35 -0.37 0.56 11.38
CA ARG A 35 0.09 -0.58 10.60
C ARG A 35 -1.06 -1.17 9.82
N LEU A 36 -0.75 -1.59 8.61
CA LEU A 36 -1.65 -2.18 7.65
C LEU A 36 -1.14 -3.57 7.33
N ARG A 37 -2.01 -4.58 7.43
CA ARG A 37 -1.70 -5.93 6.94
C ARG A 37 -2.31 -6.06 5.56
N VAL A 38 -1.49 -6.33 4.56
CA VAL A 38 -1.92 -6.57 3.18
C VAL A 38 -1.50 -7.96 2.77
N GLU A 39 -2.39 -8.73 2.16
CA GLU A 39 -2.12 -10.06 1.62
C GLU A 39 -1.97 -9.98 0.10
N ASP A 40 -0.98 -10.65 -0.47
CA ASP A 40 -0.83 -10.73 -1.92
C ASP A 40 -1.59 -11.93 -2.54
N ASN A 41 -1.48 -12.07 -3.86
CA ASN A 41 -2.11 -13.17 -4.61
C ASN A 41 -1.57 -14.56 -4.29
N TYR A 42 -0.45 -14.66 -3.58
CA TYR A 42 0.20 -15.91 -3.20
C TYR A 42 -0.05 -16.24 -1.72
N GLY A 43 -0.85 -15.44 -1.02
CA GLY A 43 -1.19 -15.62 0.39
C GLY A 43 -0.10 -15.13 1.35
N ILE A 44 0.90 -14.39 0.88
CA ILE A 44 1.92 -13.81 1.76
C ILE A 44 1.37 -12.51 2.34
N VAL A 45 1.48 -12.38 3.67
CA VAL A 45 1.05 -11.19 4.39
C VAL A 45 2.24 -10.24 4.62
N TRP A 46 2.09 -9.02 4.12
CA TRP A 46 3.04 -7.92 4.27
C TRP A 46 2.55 -6.91 5.30
N ILE A 47 3.45 -6.41 6.15
CA ILE A 47 3.11 -5.42 7.17
C ILE A 47 3.62 -4.05 6.73
N LEU A 48 2.70 -3.22 6.25
CA LEU A 48 2.99 -1.84 5.84
C LEU A 48 2.72 -0.88 6.99
N SER A 49 3.75 -0.16 7.43
CA SER A 49 3.57 0.94 8.40
C SER A 49 3.21 2.21 7.64
N TYR A 50 2.15 2.91 8.03
CA TYR A 50 1.71 4.13 7.35
C TYR A 50 1.74 5.35 8.27
N ARG A 51 1.94 6.53 7.66
CA ARG A 51 1.76 7.84 8.28
C ARG A 51 0.94 8.74 7.35
N VAL A 52 -0.02 9.46 7.92
CA VAL A 52 -0.83 10.47 7.23
C VAL A 52 -0.19 11.84 7.48
N LYS A 53 0.21 12.52 6.42
CA LYS A 53 0.76 13.87 6.45
C LYS A 53 -0.34 14.92 6.29
N SER A 54 -0.01 16.18 6.57
CA SER A 54 -0.85 17.32 6.20
C SER A 54 -1.21 17.26 4.71
N GLY A 55 -2.47 17.50 4.37
CA GLY A 55 -2.99 17.38 3.01
C GLY A 55 -3.47 15.98 2.61
N GLY A 56 -3.45 15.00 3.53
CA GLY A 56 -4.00 13.66 3.30
C GLY A 56 -3.04 12.69 2.61
N THR A 57 -1.84 13.14 2.22
CA THR A 57 -0.77 12.27 1.71
C THR A 57 -0.44 11.18 2.70
N ARG A 58 -0.40 9.93 2.23
CA ARG A 58 -0.03 8.76 3.00
C ARG A 58 1.31 8.24 2.56
N VAL A 59 2.19 8.00 3.52
CA VAL A 59 3.49 7.39 3.29
C VAL A 59 3.52 6.03 3.95
N PHE A 60 3.73 5.00 3.15
CA PHE A 60 3.87 3.62 3.56
C PHE A 60 5.33 3.22 3.61
N SER A 61 5.66 2.35 4.55
CA SER A 61 6.98 1.85 4.89
C SER A 61 6.84 0.45 5.50
N GLY A 62 7.85 -0.06 6.21
CA GLY A 62 7.81 -1.40 6.80
C GLY A 62 8.30 -2.41 5.78
N ASP A 63 7.47 -3.40 5.43
CA ASP A 63 7.86 -4.44 4.46
C ASP A 63 7.85 -3.97 3.00
N TRP A 64 7.49 -2.71 2.71
CA TRP A 64 7.46 -2.17 1.35
C TRP A 64 8.73 -2.46 0.52
N PRO A 65 9.97 -2.25 1.01
CA PRO A 65 11.17 -2.51 0.20
C PRO A 65 11.33 -4.00 -0.15
N LYS A 66 10.89 -4.89 0.74
CA LYS A 66 10.90 -6.34 0.49
C LYS A 66 9.84 -6.72 -0.55
N PHE A 67 8.68 -6.09 -0.49
CA PHE A 67 7.63 -6.26 -1.49
C PHE A 67 8.14 -5.83 -2.87
N VAL A 68 8.74 -4.64 -2.97
CA VAL A 68 9.36 -4.12 -4.20
C VAL A 68 10.38 -5.12 -4.75
N GLN A 69 11.28 -5.63 -3.91
CA GLN A 69 12.28 -6.60 -4.33
C GLN A 69 11.67 -7.93 -4.79
N SER A 70 10.67 -8.43 -4.08
CA SER A 70 10.05 -9.74 -4.34
C SER A 70 9.26 -9.74 -5.64
N TYR A 71 8.56 -8.62 -5.92
CA TYR A 71 7.73 -8.46 -7.10
C TYR A 71 8.43 -7.72 -8.25
N LYS A 72 9.69 -7.32 -8.07
CA LYS A 72 10.45 -6.49 -9.02
C LYS A 72 9.65 -5.26 -9.46
N VAL A 73 9.08 -4.56 -8.48
CA VAL A 73 8.25 -3.38 -8.73
C VAL A 73 9.14 -2.25 -9.27
N GLU A 74 8.76 -1.72 -10.42
CA GLU A 74 9.46 -0.66 -11.14
C GLU A 74 8.53 0.53 -11.38
N ALA A 75 9.12 1.69 -11.65
CA ALA A 75 8.35 2.87 -12.03
C ALA A 75 7.50 2.58 -13.27
N GLY A 76 6.25 3.01 -13.24
CA GLY A 76 5.24 2.72 -14.27
C GLY A 76 4.37 1.50 -13.98
N ASN A 77 4.75 0.59 -13.06
CA ASN A 77 3.82 -0.44 -12.58
C ASN A 77 2.67 0.20 -11.82
N THR A 78 1.51 -0.46 -11.81
CA THR A 78 0.38 -0.01 -11.00
C THR A 78 0.16 -0.97 -9.84
N ILE A 79 0.16 -0.43 -8.62
CA ILE A 79 -0.28 -1.20 -7.46
C ILE A 79 -1.74 -0.92 -7.16
N VAL A 80 -2.44 -1.93 -6.68
CA VAL A 80 -3.81 -1.83 -6.20
C VAL A 80 -3.88 -2.39 -4.80
N ILE A 81 -4.47 -1.62 -3.88
CA ILE A 81 -4.81 -2.08 -2.53
C ILE A 81 -6.34 -2.05 -2.39
N GLY A 82 -6.92 -3.18 -1.99
CA GLY A 82 -8.37 -3.33 -1.79
C GLY A 82 -8.71 -3.96 -0.45
N MET A 83 -9.99 -3.95 -0.08
CA MET A 83 -10.47 -4.77 1.05
C MET A 83 -10.27 -6.24 0.71
N ASN A 84 -9.76 -7.01 1.66
CA ASN A 84 -9.74 -8.45 1.56
C ASN A 84 -10.99 -9.02 2.25
N GLY A 85 -11.93 -9.52 1.46
CA GLY A 85 -13.16 -10.13 2.00
C GLY A 85 -12.96 -11.54 2.56
N THR A 86 -11.83 -12.18 2.22
CA THR A 86 -11.54 -13.58 2.55
C THR A 86 -10.01 -13.75 2.66
N GLY A 87 -9.46 -13.83 3.88
CA GLY A 87 -8.03 -14.02 4.07
C GLY A 87 -7.56 -13.80 5.51
N SER A 88 -6.24 -13.78 5.69
CA SER A 88 -5.59 -13.61 7.00
C SER A 88 -5.26 -12.14 7.33
N ALA A 89 -5.49 -11.24 6.37
CA ALA A 89 -5.30 -9.81 6.47
C ALA A 89 -6.55 -9.03 6.04
N ASP A 90 -6.71 -7.81 6.54
CA ASP A 90 -7.87 -6.95 6.26
C ASP A 90 -7.87 -6.40 4.82
N TYR A 91 -6.69 -6.39 4.18
CA TYR A 91 -6.49 -5.80 2.85
C TYR A 91 -5.71 -6.74 1.94
N LYS A 92 -5.86 -6.52 0.64
CA LYS A 92 -5.16 -7.23 -0.42
C LYS A 92 -4.30 -6.26 -1.22
N ILE A 93 -3.09 -6.65 -1.61
CA ILE A 93 -2.20 -5.87 -2.49
C ILE A 93 -1.87 -6.65 -3.76
N GLU A 94 -1.89 -5.98 -4.90
CA GLU A 94 -1.57 -6.56 -6.20
C GLU A 94 -0.73 -5.58 -7.02
N VAL A 95 0.13 -6.12 -7.89
CA VAL A 95 0.86 -5.37 -8.93
C VAL A 95 0.24 -5.76 -10.27
N ILE A 96 -0.14 -4.76 -11.06
CA ILE A 96 -0.79 -4.86 -12.37
C ILE A 96 0.13 -4.26 -13.45
#